data_AF-A0A2V0PD69-F1
#
_entry.id   AF-A0A2V0PD69-F1
#
_cell.length_a   1.000
_cell.length_b   1.000
_cell.length_c   1.000
_cell.angle_alpha   90.00
_cell.angle_beta   90.00
_cell.angle_gamma   90.00
#
_symmetry.space_group_name_H-M   'P 1'
#
loop_
_entity.id
_entity.type
_entity.pdbx_description
1 polymer ?
#
loop_
_entity_poly.entity_id
_entity_poly.type
_entity_poly.pdbx_seq_one_letter_code
_entity_poly.pdbx_strand_id
1 'polypeptide(L)'
;MHGPARPTSCAPRQLRAPAAARPGSCAPRPLGPTHTTSDRDPLKFAPDGSLMLYLQPDSPGAEKEPNRLPGPASGGVAMTMRVSAPKPQVRDGRWAPPAVRKAA
;
A
#
# COMPACT_ATOMS: atom_id res chain seq x y z
N MET A 1 -16.56 26.48 -27.51
CA MET A 1 -15.86 27.35 -26.54
C MET A 1 -14.76 26.53 -25.90
N HIS A 2 -13.51 26.83 -26.27
CA HIS A 2 -12.32 26.04 -25.98
C HIS A 2 -11.26 27.04 -25.50
N GLY A 3 -10.78 26.91 -24.26
CA GLY A 3 -9.78 27.80 -23.67
C GLY A 3 -8.35 27.36 -24.00
N PRO A 4 -7.39 28.29 -24.18
CA PRO A 4 -6.15 28.02 -24.91
C PRO A 4 -5.02 27.40 -24.07
N ALA A 5 -4.12 26.76 -24.80
CA ALA A 5 -2.91 26.11 -24.35
C ALA A 5 -1.74 27.10 -24.10
N ARG A 6 -1.01 26.81 -22.99
CA ARG A 6 0.41 27.10 -22.68
C ARG A 6 0.87 28.57 -22.53
N PRO A 7 1.87 28.78 -21.65
CA PRO A 7 3.20 28.99 -22.23
C PRO A 7 4.29 28.08 -21.64
N THR A 8 5.04 27.50 -22.58
CA THR A 8 6.43 27.06 -22.47
C THR A 8 7.31 28.10 -21.80
N SER A 9 8.08 27.70 -20.79
CA SER A 9 9.34 28.36 -20.44
C SER A 9 10.37 27.32 -20.02
N CYS A 10 11.31 27.06 -20.93
CA CYS A 10 12.53 26.32 -20.68
C CYS A 10 13.70 27.32 -20.59
N ALA A 11 14.45 27.20 -19.48
CA ALA A 11 15.90 27.45 -19.32
C ALA A 11 16.41 28.90 -19.07
N PRO A 12 17.66 29.13 -18.61
CA PRO A 12 18.68 28.20 -18.08
C PRO A 12 19.36 28.68 -16.77
N ARG A 13 19.72 27.78 -15.84
CA ARG A 13 21.03 27.92 -15.15
C ARG A 13 21.51 26.60 -14.54
N GLN A 14 22.62 26.15 -15.11
CA GLN A 14 23.49 25.09 -14.62
C GLN A 14 23.98 25.41 -13.20
N LEU A 15 23.77 24.50 -12.25
CA LEU A 15 24.86 24.00 -11.42
C LEU A 15 24.52 22.61 -10.88
N ARG A 16 25.55 21.79 -10.82
CA ARG A 16 25.58 20.33 -10.74
C ARG A 16 25.88 19.90 -9.31
N ALA A 17 25.02 19.11 -8.65
CA ALA A 17 25.28 18.16 -7.54
C ALA A 17 23.95 17.60 -6.99
N PRO A 18 23.93 16.42 -6.33
CA PRO A 18 22.92 15.38 -6.51
C PRO A 18 21.53 15.78 -6.03
N ALA A 19 20.52 15.28 -6.74
CA ALA A 19 19.11 15.53 -6.51
C ALA A 19 18.70 15.13 -5.08
N ALA A 20 18.73 16.11 -4.17
CA ALA A 20 17.81 16.16 -3.06
C ALA A 20 16.40 16.02 -3.64
N ALA A 21 15.68 14.98 -3.20
CA ALA A 21 14.30 14.77 -3.53
C ALA A 21 13.51 16.07 -3.27
N ARG A 22 12.88 16.61 -4.32
CA ARG A 22 12.07 17.82 -4.22
C ARG A 22 10.85 17.53 -3.34
N PRO A 23 10.52 18.36 -2.33
CA PRO A 23 9.25 18.22 -1.63
C PRO A 23 8.11 18.49 -2.60
N GLY A 24 7.17 17.55 -2.75
CA GLY A 24 5.97 17.70 -3.57
C GLY A 24 5.80 16.73 -4.75
N SER A 25 6.70 15.75 -4.93
CA SER A 25 6.55 14.73 -5.98
C SER A 25 5.63 13.58 -5.54
N CYS A 26 4.34 13.62 -5.94
CA CYS A 26 3.45 12.45 -5.98
C CYS A 26 3.79 11.55 -7.18
N ALA A 27 5.05 11.15 -7.31
CA ALA A 27 5.37 10.05 -8.21
C ALA A 27 4.90 8.75 -7.55
N PRO A 28 4.17 7.85 -8.25
CA PRO A 28 3.95 6.52 -7.74
C PRO A 28 5.32 5.90 -7.51
N ARG A 29 5.64 5.64 -6.23
CA ARG A 29 6.87 4.96 -5.88
C ARG A 29 6.75 3.53 -6.43
N PRO A 30 7.76 2.99 -7.12
CA PRO A 30 7.77 1.57 -7.45
C PRO A 30 7.64 0.79 -6.14
N LEU A 31 6.62 -0.06 -6.07
CA LEU A 31 6.34 -0.92 -4.91
C LEU A 31 7.49 -1.94 -4.79
N GLY A 32 8.58 -1.53 -4.13
CA GLY A 32 9.47 -2.50 -3.49
C GLY A 32 8.69 -3.26 -2.42
N PRO A 33 9.23 -4.37 -1.86
CA PRO A 33 8.53 -5.14 -0.84
C PRO A 33 8.15 -4.26 0.35
N THR A 34 6.88 -3.85 0.42
CA THR A 34 6.35 -3.01 1.50
C THR A 34 5.92 -3.90 2.65
N HIS A 35 6.16 -3.44 3.87
CA HIS A 35 5.77 -4.15 5.10
C HIS A 35 4.38 -3.71 5.58
N THR A 36 3.68 -2.94 4.76
CA THR A 36 2.39 -2.31 5.06
C THR A 36 1.52 -2.35 3.82
N THR A 37 0.24 -2.60 4.04
CA THR A 37 -0.80 -2.58 3.00
C THR A 37 -2.01 -1.80 3.51
N SER A 38 -2.65 -1.06 2.61
CA SER A 38 -3.91 -0.33 2.80
C SER A 38 -4.91 -0.78 1.74
N ASP A 39 -6.19 -0.59 2.00
CA ASP A 39 -7.29 -0.65 1.02
C ASP A 39 -7.08 0.19 -0.25
N ARG A 40 -6.15 1.16 -0.20
CA ARG A 40 -5.77 2.04 -1.31
C ARG A 40 -4.73 1.42 -2.26
N ASP A 41 -4.12 0.31 -1.87
CA ASP A 41 -3.20 -0.46 -2.70
C ASP A 41 -3.98 -1.32 -3.72
N PRO A 42 -3.36 -1.77 -4.83
CA PRO A 42 -4.02 -2.60 -5.84
C PRO A 42 -4.23 -4.05 -5.35
N LEU A 43 -5.06 -4.21 -4.32
CA LEU A 43 -5.38 -5.49 -3.69
C LEU A 43 -6.48 -6.24 -4.44
N LYS A 44 -6.44 -7.57 -4.35
CA LYS A 44 -7.50 -8.45 -4.83
C LYS A 44 -8.45 -8.81 -3.70
N PHE A 45 -9.70 -8.39 -3.85
CA PHE A 45 -10.79 -8.77 -2.96
C PHE A 45 -11.46 -10.05 -3.48
N ALA A 46 -11.96 -10.85 -2.56
CA ALA A 46 -12.81 -11.98 -2.89
C ALA A 46 -14.21 -11.49 -3.34
N PRO A 47 -15.02 -12.34 -4.00
CA PRO A 47 -16.35 -11.95 -4.53
C PRO A 47 -17.34 -11.49 -3.46
N ASP A 48 -17.14 -11.91 -2.21
CA ASP A 48 -17.92 -11.49 -1.04
C ASP A 48 -17.48 -10.12 -0.49
N GLY A 49 -16.44 -9.51 -1.06
CA GLY A 49 -15.83 -8.26 -0.60
C GLY A 49 -14.79 -8.46 0.51
N SER A 50 -14.50 -9.69 0.92
CA SER A 50 -13.48 -9.97 1.92
C SER A 50 -12.07 -9.81 1.34
N LEU A 51 -11.12 -9.40 2.18
CA LEU A 51 -9.71 -9.29 1.82
C LEU A 51 -8.91 -10.39 2.53
N MET A 52 -8.15 -11.17 1.77
CA MET A 52 -7.21 -12.16 2.29
C MET A 52 -5.78 -11.65 2.13
N LEU A 53 -5.05 -11.50 3.23
CA LEU A 53 -3.64 -11.10 3.23
C LEU A 53 -2.74 -12.30 3.56
N TYR A 54 -1.62 -12.42 2.86
CA TYR A 54 -0.67 -13.51 3.03
C TYR A 54 0.63 -12.98 3.64
N LEU A 55 0.97 -13.42 4.84
CA LEU A 55 2.20 -13.02 5.52
C LEU A 55 3.22 -14.16 5.44
N GLN A 56 4.13 -14.08 4.47
CA GLN A 56 5.12 -15.13 4.21
C GLN A 56 6.33 -14.61 3.45
N PRO A 57 7.52 -15.22 3.66
CA PRO A 57 8.74 -14.86 2.95
C PRO A 57 8.70 -15.22 1.47
N ASP A 58 7.90 -16.22 1.06
CA ASP A 58 7.83 -16.74 -0.30
C ASP A 58 6.55 -16.30 -1.04
N SER A 59 6.56 -16.32 -2.38
CA SER A 59 5.38 -15.96 -3.17
C SER A 59 4.29 -17.04 -3.05
N PRO A 60 3.04 -16.70 -2.68
CA PRO A 60 1.91 -17.64 -2.66
C PRO A 60 1.35 -17.95 -4.06
N GLY A 61 2.03 -17.52 -5.14
CA GLY A 61 1.60 -17.64 -6.52
C GLY A 61 1.08 -16.33 -7.11
N ALA A 62 1.10 -16.23 -8.44
CA ALA A 62 0.81 -14.99 -9.19
C ALA A 62 -0.56 -14.37 -8.88
N GLU A 63 -1.55 -15.19 -8.55
CA GLU A 63 -2.88 -14.69 -8.23
C GLU A 63 -2.94 -13.99 -6.87
N LYS A 64 -2.13 -14.45 -5.91
CA LYS A 64 -2.15 -14.04 -4.49
C LYS A 64 -1.05 -13.03 -4.14
N GLU A 65 -0.08 -12.85 -5.04
CA GLU A 65 1.01 -11.90 -4.91
C GLU A 65 0.59 -10.46 -4.59
N PRO A 66 -0.50 -9.90 -5.16
CA PRO A 66 -0.93 -8.54 -4.83
C PRO A 66 -1.31 -8.35 -3.36
N ASN A 67 -1.66 -9.44 -2.67
CA ASN A 67 -2.08 -9.43 -1.28
C ASN A 67 -0.98 -9.96 -0.33
N ARG A 68 0.25 -10.14 -0.84
CA ARG A 68 1.36 -10.67 -0.08
C ARG A 68 2.07 -9.55 0.67
N LEU A 69 2.27 -9.80 1.96
CA LEU A 69 3.16 -9.05 2.83
C LEU A 69 4.43 -9.89 3.08
N PRO A 70 5.62 -9.35 2.80
CA PRO A 70 6.89 -9.97 3.16
C PRO A 70 6.96 -10.14 4.68
N GLY A 71 7.07 -11.38 5.13
CA GLY A 71 7.24 -11.73 6.55
C GLY A 71 8.61 -12.37 6.80
N PRO A 72 9.08 -12.38 8.06
CA PRO A 72 10.29 -13.11 8.42
C PRO A 72 10.07 -14.62 8.27
N ALA A 73 11.10 -15.34 7.82
CA ALA A 73 11.03 -16.81 7.66
C ALA A 73 10.97 -17.56 9.00
N SER A 74 11.43 -16.93 10.08
CA SER A 74 11.38 -17.48 11.44
C SER A 74 11.17 -16.37 12.47
N GLY A 75 10.60 -16.72 13.61
CA GLY A 75 10.30 -15.79 14.70
C GLY A 75 8.85 -15.28 14.71
N GLY A 76 8.51 -14.57 15.78
CA GLY A 76 7.21 -13.93 15.92
C GLY A 76 7.12 -12.63 15.11
N VAL A 77 5.93 -12.34 14.58
CA VAL A 77 5.64 -11.09 13.90
C VAL A 77 4.52 -10.36 14.64
N ALA A 78 4.73 -9.09 14.94
CA ALA A 78 3.69 -8.22 15.46
C ALA A 78 2.94 -7.57 14.30
N MET A 79 1.64 -7.87 14.18
CA MET A 79 0.77 -7.22 13.20
C MET A 79 -0.04 -6.13 13.88
N THR A 80 -0.07 -4.95 13.27
CA THR A 80 -0.91 -3.84 13.74
C THR A 80 -1.88 -3.45 12.62
N MET A 81 -3.18 -3.63 12.87
CA MET A 81 -4.23 -3.14 11.99
C MET A 81 -4.62 -1.72 12.41
N ARG A 82 -4.69 -0.78 11.45
CA ARG A 82 -5.17 0.59 11.69
C ARG A 82 -6.45 0.81 10.90
N VAL A 83 -7.49 1.27 11.59
CA VAL A 83 -8.77 1.64 10.98
C VAL A 83 -8.93 3.16 11.06
N SER A 84 -8.93 3.81 9.91
CA SER A 84 -9.19 5.26 9.81
C SER A 84 -10.69 5.49 9.62
N ALA A 85 -11.26 6.44 10.38
CA ALA A 85 -12.70 6.74 10.38
C ALA A 85 -13.60 5.49 10.59
N PRO A 86 -13.45 4.78 11.74
CA PRO A 86 -14.21 3.57 12.02
C PRO A 86 -15.72 3.83 12.04
N LYS A 87 -16.49 2.88 11.52
CA LYS A 87 -17.94 2.84 11.74
C LYS A 87 -18.23 2.64 13.24
N PRO A 88 -19.43 3.02 13.75
CA PRO A 88 -19.78 2.89 15.16
C PRO A 88 -19.58 1.48 15.73
N GLN A 89 -19.77 0.43 14.92
CA GLN A 89 -19.55 -0.96 15.35
C GLN A 89 -18.11 -1.24 15.80
N VAL A 90 -17.12 -0.64 15.13
CA VAL A 90 -15.71 -0.76 15.49
C VAL A 90 -15.40 0.12 16.70
N ARG A 91 -15.96 1.34 16.73
CA ARG A 91 -15.77 2.29 17.85
C ARG A 91 -16.33 1.77 19.17
N ASP A 92 -17.50 1.16 19.13
CA ASP A 92 -18.21 0.65 20.29
C ASP A 92 -17.78 -0.78 20.67
N GLY A 93 -16.76 -1.33 20.01
CA GLY A 93 -16.18 -2.65 20.31
C GLY A 93 -17.02 -3.86 19.87
N ARG A 94 -18.09 -3.66 19.09
CA ARG A 94 -18.95 -4.75 18.57
C ARG A 94 -18.34 -5.52 17.41
N TRP A 95 -17.32 -4.96 16.77
CA TRP A 95 -16.58 -5.61 15.70
C TRP A 95 -15.15 -5.89 16.16
N ALA A 96 -14.71 -7.13 15.98
CA ALA A 96 -13.33 -7.55 16.18
C ALA A 96 -12.69 -7.91 14.83
N PRO A 97 -11.40 -7.60 14.62
CA PRO A 97 -10.70 -8.04 13.43
C PRO A 97 -10.65 -9.58 13.38
N PRO A 98 -10.68 -10.18 12.17
CA PRO A 98 -10.59 -11.62 12.03
C PRO A 98 -9.24 -12.13 12.57
N ALA A 99 -9.28 -13.30 13.22
CA ALA A 99 -8.08 -13.93 13.74
C ALA A 99 -7.14 -14.33 12.61
N VAL A 100 -5.83 -14.12 12.81
CA VAL A 100 -4.80 -14.61 11.90
C VAL A 100 -4.81 -16.14 11.96
N ARG A 101 -4.96 -16.77 10.79
CA ARG A 101 -4.92 -18.23 10.65
C ARG A 101 -3.65 -18.62 9.92
N LYS A 102 -3.02 -19.72 10.34
CA LYS A 102 -1.97 -20.35 9.54
C LYS A 102 -2.61 -20.82 8.23
N ALA A 103 -2.01 -20.44 7.10
CA ALA A 103 -2.35 -21.06 5.82
C ALA A 103 -1.98 -22.55 5.90
N ALA A 104 -2.86 -23.41 5.38
CA ALA A 104 -2.66 -24.85 5.33
C ALA A 104 -1.72 -25.25 4.19
#